data_AF-A0A5N5W3P2-F1
#
_entry.id   AF-A0A5N5W3P2-F1
#
_cell.length_a   1.000
_cell.length_b   1.000
_cell.length_c   1.000
_cell.angle_alpha   90.00
_cell.angle_beta   90.00
_cell.angle_gamma   90.00
#
_symmetry.space_group_name_H-M   'P 1'
#
loop_
_entity.id
_entity.type
_entity.pdbx_description
1 polymer ?
#
loop_
_entity_poly.entity_id
_entity_poly.type
_entity_poly.pdbx_seq_one_letter_code
_entity_poly.pdbx_strand_id
1 'polypeptide(L)'
;MHTGPRPRVPGPHEAGPEDERLPPARFAFDAWTWKEVLYLLSNLLTSLLGFVYVAVWLFAGVLLSVTVVGLPLLAAGLMGVRFVGRMERGRARALLGVRVDEPSPLPRGGSRRGPVGWVWRTLKDTVAWRTTLYTLIRLPWGVLTFGVTLAALFVAWPVLGHLARAMASADRAMARGLLSPSDELERRVAELEQDRGIVVDTAAADLRRIERDLHDGAQARLVALAMGLGLAKEKVLEDPEAAAKMVDEAHGEVKLALQELRDLARGIHPAVLTDRGLDAALSSVAGRCTVPVA
;
A
#
# COMPACT_ATOMS: atom_id res chain seq x y z
N MET A 1 13.18 -89.62 -35.01
CA MET A 1 14.56 -89.12 -35.22
C MET A 1 14.45 -87.85 -36.06
N HIS A 2 14.53 -86.70 -35.40
CA HIS A 2 14.16 -85.39 -35.93
C HIS A 2 15.28 -84.79 -36.79
N THR A 3 15.00 -84.52 -38.06
CA THR A 3 15.81 -83.66 -38.93
C THR A 3 15.38 -82.21 -38.74
N GLY A 4 16.00 -81.52 -37.77
CA GLY A 4 15.85 -80.07 -37.61
C GLY A 4 16.76 -79.31 -38.60
N PRO A 5 16.29 -78.22 -39.22
CA PRO A 5 17.12 -77.42 -40.12
C PRO A 5 18.20 -76.67 -39.33
N ARG A 6 19.44 -76.70 -39.85
CA ARG A 6 20.60 -76.00 -39.28
C ARG A 6 20.38 -74.48 -39.26
N PRO A 7 20.83 -73.76 -38.22
CA PRO A 7 20.79 -72.30 -38.22
C PRO A 7 21.75 -71.75 -39.30
N ARG A 8 21.23 -70.89 -40.18
CA ARG A 8 22.05 -70.13 -41.13
C ARG A 8 22.91 -69.15 -40.34
N VAL A 9 24.22 -69.27 -40.47
CA VAL A 9 25.18 -68.22 -40.09
C VAL A 9 24.97 -67.06 -41.09
N PRO A 10 24.68 -65.82 -40.65
CA PRO A 10 24.60 -64.69 -41.56
C PRO A 10 26.00 -64.41 -42.12
N GLY A 11 26.14 -64.39 -43.44
CA GLY A 11 27.39 -63.98 -44.10
C GLY A 11 27.66 -62.48 -43.86
N PRO A 12 28.92 -62.05 -43.85
CA PRO A 12 29.25 -60.63 -43.84
C PRO A 12 28.97 -60.07 -45.25
N HIS A 13 28.32 -58.91 -45.29
CA HIS A 13 27.93 -58.12 -46.47
C HIS A 13 26.55 -58.44 -47.07
N GLU A 14 25.58 -57.62 -46.66
CA GLU A 14 24.85 -56.73 -47.56
C GLU A 14 24.14 -55.69 -46.68
N ALA A 15 24.92 -54.76 -46.12
CA ALA A 15 24.34 -53.50 -45.66
C ALA A 15 23.93 -52.75 -46.93
N GLY A 16 22.67 -52.90 -47.33
CA GLY A 16 22.06 -51.98 -48.28
C GLY A 16 22.21 -50.54 -47.76
N PRO A 17 22.08 -49.51 -48.61
CA PRO A 17 22.05 -48.13 -48.16
C PRO A 17 20.75 -47.91 -47.38
N GLU A 18 20.70 -48.43 -46.15
CA GLU A 18 19.67 -48.17 -45.16
C GLU A 18 19.78 -46.70 -44.82
N ASP A 19 18.94 -45.91 -45.50
CA ASP A 19 18.33 -44.70 -44.94
C ASP A 19 19.29 -43.89 -44.05
N GLU A 20 20.43 -43.47 -44.63
CA GLU A 20 21.23 -42.37 -44.11
C GLU A 20 20.46 -41.05 -44.40
N ARG A 21 19.21 -41.00 -43.92
CA ARG A 21 18.42 -39.78 -43.85
C ARG A 21 19.16 -38.90 -42.88
N LEU A 22 19.92 -37.97 -43.44
CA LEU A 22 20.49 -36.83 -42.75
C LEU A 22 19.46 -36.35 -41.72
N PRO A 23 19.83 -36.14 -40.44
CA PRO A 23 18.90 -35.65 -39.44
C PRO A 23 18.17 -34.44 -40.04
N PRO A 24 16.82 -34.39 -39.98
CA PRO A 24 16.06 -33.34 -40.63
C PRO A 24 16.65 -31.99 -40.23
N ALA A 25 16.85 -31.09 -41.18
CA ALA A 25 17.47 -29.78 -40.94
C ALA A 25 16.70 -29.06 -39.83
N ARG A 26 17.17 -29.21 -38.59
CA ARG A 26 16.63 -28.51 -37.43
C ARG A 26 17.12 -27.09 -37.58
N PHE A 27 16.19 -26.15 -37.73
CA PHE A 27 16.53 -24.74 -37.59
C PHE A 27 17.33 -24.57 -36.30
N ALA A 28 18.45 -23.84 -36.36
CA ALA A 28 19.35 -23.67 -35.21
C ALA A 28 18.66 -23.04 -33.98
N PHE A 29 17.45 -22.49 -34.15
CA PHE A 29 16.66 -21.89 -33.08
C PHE A 29 15.23 -22.40 -33.05
N ASP A 30 14.78 -22.74 -31.85
CA ASP A 30 13.39 -23.02 -31.55
C ASP A 30 12.51 -21.76 -31.64
N ALA A 31 11.22 -21.94 -31.92
CA ALA A 31 10.22 -20.87 -31.97
C ALA A 31 10.14 -20.04 -30.67
N TRP A 32 10.63 -20.58 -29.55
CA TRP A 32 10.72 -19.89 -28.27
C TRP A 32 11.83 -18.82 -28.26
N THR A 33 12.99 -19.09 -28.87
CA THR A 33 14.09 -18.12 -29.01
C THR A 33 13.66 -16.91 -29.84
N TRP A 34 12.86 -17.12 -30.89
CA TRP A 34 12.30 -16.03 -31.70
C TRP A 34 11.32 -15.16 -30.91
N LYS A 35 10.58 -15.71 -29.94
CA LYS A 35 9.75 -14.91 -29.02
C LYS A 35 10.59 -14.07 -28.06
N GLU A 36 11.72 -14.61 -27.58
CA GLU A 36 12.67 -13.85 -26.73
C GLU A 36 13.33 -12.69 -27.52
N VAL A 37 13.73 -12.93 -28.77
CA VAL A 37 14.29 -11.89 -29.65
C VAL A 37 13.23 -10.82 -29.95
N LEU A 38 12.00 -11.21 -30.26
CA LEU A 38 10.90 -10.26 -30.47
C LEU A 38 10.59 -9.43 -29.21
N TYR A 39 10.66 -10.05 -28.04
CA TYR A 39 10.51 -9.37 -26.76
C TYR A 39 11.62 -8.31 -26.56
N LEU A 40 12.88 -8.67 -26.82
CA LEU A 40 14.02 -7.76 -26.67
C LEU A 40 14.01 -6.62 -27.69
N LEU A 41 13.66 -6.90 -28.95
CA LEU A 41 13.52 -5.87 -29.98
C LEU A 41 12.40 -4.88 -29.65
N SER A 42 11.29 -5.38 -29.13
CA SER A 42 10.17 -4.54 -28.70
C SER A 42 10.43 -3.83 -27.35
N ASN A 43 11.51 -4.14 -26.63
CA ASN A 43 11.85 -3.53 -25.34
C ASN A 43 12.15 -2.04 -25.48
N LEU A 44 12.95 -1.66 -26.49
CA LEU A 44 13.31 -0.27 -26.79
C LEU A 44 12.08 0.59 -27.10
N LEU A 45 11.16 0.08 -27.92
CA LEU A 45 9.95 0.83 -28.28
C LEU A 45 9.08 1.11 -27.04
N THR A 46 9.00 0.14 -26.14
CA THR A 46 8.18 0.26 -24.91
C THR A 46 8.82 1.19 -23.91
N SER A 47 10.13 1.07 -23.70
CA SER A 47 10.86 1.92 -22.76
C SER A 47 10.87 3.37 -23.26
N LEU A 48 10.97 3.60 -24.57
CA LEU A 48 10.85 4.92 -25.17
C LEU A 48 9.46 5.52 -24.97
N LEU A 49 8.39 4.78 -25.29
CA LEU A 49 7.02 5.26 -25.11
C LEU A 49 6.70 5.53 -23.63
N GLY A 50 7.09 4.64 -22.73
CA GLY A 50 6.92 4.80 -21.28
C GLY A 50 7.70 6.00 -20.73
N PHE A 51 8.95 6.17 -21.17
CA PHE A 51 9.79 7.30 -20.79
C PHE A 51 9.20 8.64 -21.27
N VAL A 52 8.82 8.74 -22.55
CA VAL A 52 8.22 9.96 -23.10
C VAL A 52 6.94 10.30 -22.35
N TYR A 53 6.07 9.32 -22.10
CA TYR A 53 4.86 9.52 -21.31
C TYR A 53 5.18 10.08 -19.92
N VAL A 54 6.08 9.43 -19.17
CA VAL A 54 6.45 9.86 -17.82
C VAL A 54 7.11 11.23 -17.82
N ALA A 55 8.04 11.50 -18.74
CA ALA A 55 8.73 12.78 -18.83
C ALA A 55 7.75 13.92 -19.12
N VAL A 56 6.86 13.76 -20.11
CA VAL A 56 5.86 14.77 -20.48
C VAL A 56 4.87 14.98 -19.34
N TRP A 57 4.33 13.90 -18.76
CA TRP A 57 3.37 14.00 -17.66
C TRP A 57 3.99 14.63 -16.41
N LEU A 58 5.19 14.21 -16.02
CA LEU A 58 5.83 14.68 -14.80
C LEU A 58 6.25 16.15 -14.95
N PHE A 59 6.79 16.52 -16.11
CA PHE A 59 7.10 17.92 -16.43
C PHE A 59 5.84 18.79 -16.43
N ALA A 60 4.79 18.40 -17.15
CA ALA A 60 3.53 19.16 -17.20
C ALA A 60 2.84 19.21 -15.84
N GLY A 61 2.86 18.11 -15.09
CA GLY A 61 2.26 17.99 -13.77
C GLY A 61 2.96 18.85 -12.72
N VAL A 62 4.30 18.90 -12.72
CA VAL A 62 5.09 19.79 -11.85
C VAL A 62 4.91 21.25 -12.24
N LEU A 63 4.95 21.57 -13.53
CA LEU A 63 4.74 22.94 -14.00
C LEU A 63 3.35 23.46 -13.62
N LEU A 64 2.32 22.61 -13.79
CA LEU A 64 0.94 22.97 -13.48
C LEU A 64 0.60 22.78 -11.99
N SER A 65 1.45 22.19 -11.15
CA SER A 65 1.12 21.95 -9.73
C SER A 65 0.97 23.22 -8.92
N VAL A 66 1.52 24.33 -9.41
CA VAL A 66 1.29 25.69 -8.88
C VAL A 66 -0.19 26.09 -9.03
N THR A 67 -0.90 25.48 -9.99
CA THR A 67 -2.33 25.68 -10.21
C THR A 67 -3.16 24.60 -9.50
N VAL A 68 -4.43 24.91 -9.24
CA VAL A 68 -5.42 23.96 -8.69
C VAL A 68 -5.59 22.71 -9.58
N VAL A 69 -5.29 22.82 -10.88
CA VAL A 69 -5.47 21.74 -11.87
C VAL A 69 -4.29 20.77 -11.91
N GLY A 70 -3.09 21.19 -11.52
CA GLY A 70 -1.89 20.34 -11.62
C GLY A 70 -1.88 19.15 -10.68
N LEU A 71 -2.43 19.30 -9.47
CA LEU A 71 -2.52 18.19 -8.50
C LEU A 71 -3.44 17.05 -9.00
N PRO A 72 -4.65 17.31 -9.52
CA PRO A 72 -5.45 16.30 -10.22
C PRO A 72 -4.76 15.68 -11.44
N LEU A 73 -4.04 16.49 -12.23
CA LEU A 73 -3.31 16.00 -13.41
C LEU A 73 -2.16 15.05 -13.02
N LEU A 74 -1.43 15.37 -11.94
CA LEU A 74 -0.43 14.48 -11.35
C LEU A 74 -1.06 13.16 -10.89
N ALA A 75 -2.16 13.22 -10.14
CA ALA A 75 -2.87 12.01 -9.72
C ALA A 75 -3.35 11.16 -10.91
N ALA A 76 -3.87 11.79 -11.97
CA ALA A 76 -4.33 11.10 -13.16
C ALA A 76 -3.18 10.40 -13.92
N GLY A 77 -2.02 11.04 -14.05
CA GLY A 77 -0.90 10.39 -14.73
C GLY A 77 -0.20 9.31 -13.91
N LEU A 78 -0.21 9.37 -12.57
CA LEU A 78 0.19 8.23 -11.72
C LEU A 78 -0.69 7.00 -12.01
N MET A 79 -2.00 7.20 -12.21
CA MET A 79 -2.89 6.12 -12.66
C MET A 79 -2.53 5.61 -14.08
N GLY A 80 -2.15 6.51 -14.98
CA GLY A 80 -1.69 6.13 -16.32
C GLY A 80 -0.38 5.33 -16.31
N VAL A 81 0.59 5.68 -15.44
CA VAL A 81 1.82 4.89 -15.23
C VAL A 81 1.49 3.47 -14.74
N ARG A 82 0.50 3.32 -13.85
CA ARG A 82 0.02 1.99 -13.42
C ARG A 82 -0.62 1.20 -14.56
N PHE A 83 -1.26 1.86 -15.53
CA PHE A 83 -1.79 1.21 -16.74
C PHE A 83 -0.67 0.74 -17.66
N VAL A 84 0.34 1.58 -17.91
CA VAL A 84 1.53 1.23 -18.69
C VAL A 84 2.25 0.03 -18.08
N GLY A 85 2.45 0.02 -16.75
CA GLY A 85 3.04 -1.12 -16.05
C GLY A 85 2.23 -2.43 -16.17
N ARG A 86 0.89 -2.34 -16.29
CA ARG A 86 0.04 -3.52 -16.57
C ARG A 86 0.23 -4.04 -17.99
N MET A 87 0.33 -3.15 -18.98
CA MET A 87 0.55 -3.54 -20.38
C MET A 87 1.92 -4.21 -20.56
N GLU A 88 2.95 -3.70 -19.90
CA GLU A 88 4.30 -4.28 -19.95
C GLU A 88 4.32 -5.70 -19.36
N ARG A 89 3.65 -5.91 -18.23
CA ARG A 89 3.49 -7.25 -17.61
C ARG A 89 2.65 -8.18 -18.47
N GLY A 90 1.61 -7.67 -19.14
CA GLY A 90 0.81 -8.43 -20.11
C GLY A 90 1.63 -8.93 -21.30
N ARG A 91 2.54 -8.10 -21.82
CA ARG A 91 3.48 -8.50 -22.87
C ARG A 91 4.51 -9.52 -22.40
N ALA A 92 5.08 -9.35 -21.21
CA ALA A 92 5.98 -10.33 -20.61
C ALA A 92 5.28 -11.69 -20.42
N ARG A 93 4.00 -11.69 -20.01
CA ARG A 93 3.17 -12.89 -19.89
C ARG A 93 2.91 -13.56 -21.24
N ALA A 94 2.55 -12.76 -22.25
CA ALA A 94 2.21 -13.27 -23.59
C ALA A 94 3.43 -13.83 -24.35
N LEU A 95 4.60 -13.19 -24.23
CA LEU A 95 5.78 -13.52 -25.02
C LEU A 95 6.74 -14.48 -24.31
N LEU A 96 6.93 -14.33 -22.98
CA LEU A 96 7.89 -15.12 -22.21
C LEU A 96 7.24 -16.21 -21.34
N GLY A 97 5.90 -16.25 -21.23
CA GLY A 97 5.17 -17.24 -20.44
C GLY A 97 5.38 -17.15 -18.92
N VAL A 98 6.12 -16.14 -18.45
CA VAL A 98 6.43 -15.94 -17.03
C VAL A 98 5.32 -15.13 -16.37
N ARG A 99 4.72 -15.69 -15.32
CA ARG A 99 3.77 -14.98 -14.45
C ARG A 99 4.56 -14.04 -13.56
N VAL A 100 4.62 -12.78 -13.96
CA VAL A 100 5.02 -11.67 -13.08
C VAL A 100 3.78 -11.27 -12.30
N ASP A 101 3.87 -11.28 -10.97
CA ASP A 101 2.74 -11.00 -10.09
C ASP A 101 2.12 -9.62 -10.36
N GLU A 102 0.79 -9.58 -10.33
CA GLU A 102 -0.01 -8.41 -10.65
C GLU A 102 0.14 -7.33 -9.57
N PRO A 103 0.12 -6.04 -9.96
CA PRO A 103 0.30 -4.96 -9.00
C PRO A 103 -0.85 -4.95 -8.00
N SER A 104 -0.53 -4.86 -6.70
CA SER A 104 -1.49 -4.79 -5.61
C SER A 104 -2.61 -3.79 -5.90
N PRO A 105 -3.89 -4.17 -5.72
CA PRO A 105 -5.03 -3.26 -5.83
C PRO A 105 -4.85 -2.06 -4.89
N LEU A 106 -5.27 -0.88 -5.32
CA LEU A 106 -5.28 0.32 -4.50
C LEU A 106 -5.95 0.02 -3.13
N PRO A 107 -5.35 0.41 -1.99
CA PRO A 107 -5.98 0.27 -0.69
C PRO A 107 -7.36 0.93 -0.69
N ARG A 108 -8.40 0.16 -0.38
CA ARG A 108 -9.81 0.59 -0.40
C ARG A 108 -10.28 1.24 0.92
N GLY A 109 -9.37 1.59 1.85
CA GLY A 109 -9.72 2.16 3.15
C GLY A 109 -9.38 3.65 3.28
N GLY A 110 -10.37 4.50 3.62
CA GLY A 110 -10.12 5.89 4.04
C GLY A 110 -11.30 6.85 3.84
N SER A 111 -11.84 7.36 4.95
CA SER A 111 -13.13 8.06 5.16
C SER A 111 -13.41 9.41 4.43
N ARG A 112 -12.58 9.88 3.49
CA ARG A 112 -12.86 11.13 2.74
C ARG A 112 -13.44 10.83 1.35
N ARG A 113 -14.77 10.75 1.26
CA ARG A 113 -15.51 10.70 -0.02
C ARG A 113 -15.39 12.05 -0.74
N GLY A 114 -14.61 12.12 -1.83
CA GLY A 114 -14.53 13.30 -2.70
C GLY A 114 -13.31 13.32 -3.63
N PRO A 115 -13.30 14.19 -4.67
CA PRO A 115 -12.23 14.27 -5.67
C PRO A 115 -10.88 14.67 -5.04
N VAL A 116 -10.88 15.55 -4.03
CA VAL A 116 -9.69 15.95 -3.27
C VAL A 116 -9.09 14.76 -2.49
N GLY A 117 -9.95 13.93 -1.89
CA GLY A 117 -9.52 12.72 -1.19
C GLY A 117 -8.94 11.66 -2.14
N TRP A 118 -9.41 11.63 -3.39
CA TRP A 118 -8.81 10.78 -4.43
C TRP A 118 -7.43 11.29 -4.87
N VAL A 119 -7.28 12.60 -5.10
CA VAL A 119 -5.98 13.21 -5.47
C VAL A 119 -4.93 12.97 -4.38
N TRP A 120 -5.29 13.24 -3.12
CA TRP A 120 -4.38 13.09 -1.99
C TRP A 120 -3.92 11.64 -1.77
N ARG A 121 -4.82 10.66 -1.94
CA ARG A 121 -4.47 9.24 -1.87
C ARG A 121 -3.54 8.82 -3.00
N THR A 122 -3.80 9.31 -4.21
CA THR A 122 -3.02 8.92 -5.39
C THR A 122 -1.61 9.53 -5.36
N LEU A 123 -1.46 10.77 -4.88
CA LEU A 123 -0.14 11.40 -4.73
C LEU A 123 0.74 10.71 -3.68
N LYS A 124 0.14 10.12 -2.64
CA LYS A 124 0.86 9.34 -1.61
C LYS A 124 1.13 7.90 -1.99
N ASP A 125 0.73 7.46 -3.19
CA ASP A 125 0.93 6.08 -3.63
C ASP A 125 2.41 5.81 -3.95
N THR A 126 3.13 5.22 -2.99
CA THR A 126 4.55 4.81 -3.12
C THR A 126 4.77 3.87 -4.31
N VAL A 127 3.80 3.00 -4.61
CA VAL A 127 3.90 2.02 -5.71
C VAL A 127 3.85 2.73 -7.06
N ALA A 128 3.03 3.76 -7.20
CA ALA A 128 2.96 4.55 -8.42
C ALA A 128 4.27 5.31 -8.67
N TRP A 129 4.85 5.93 -7.64
CA TRP A 129 6.17 6.58 -7.75
C TRP A 129 7.31 5.61 -8.06
N ARG A 130 7.30 4.41 -7.46
CA ARG A 130 8.28 3.35 -7.78
C ARG A 130 8.16 2.90 -9.23
N THR A 131 6.93 2.79 -9.74
CA THR A 131 6.69 2.45 -11.15
C THR A 131 7.19 3.55 -12.07
N THR A 132 6.96 4.83 -11.74
CA THR A 132 7.50 5.98 -12.46
C THR A 132 9.03 5.94 -12.54
N LEU A 133 9.70 5.70 -11.41
CA LEU A 133 11.16 5.56 -11.34
C LEU A 133 11.66 4.38 -12.17
N TYR A 134 10.98 3.23 -12.09
CA TYR A 134 11.30 2.07 -12.93
C TYR A 134 11.23 2.41 -14.42
N THR A 135 10.17 3.08 -14.90
CA THR A 135 10.06 3.51 -16.31
C THR A 135 11.14 4.48 -16.75
N LEU A 136 11.62 5.38 -15.86
CA LEU A 136 12.73 6.28 -16.17
C LEU A 136 14.05 5.51 -16.35
N ILE A 137 14.34 4.58 -15.44
CA ILE A 137 15.56 3.76 -15.46
C ILE A 137 15.50 2.70 -16.58
N ARG A 138 14.30 2.34 -17.05
CA ARG A 138 14.12 1.34 -18.11
C ARG A 138 14.64 1.79 -19.47
N LEU A 139 14.68 3.10 -19.76
CA LEU A 139 15.17 3.62 -21.04
C LEU A 139 16.63 3.20 -21.33
N PRO A 140 17.63 3.51 -20.47
CA PRO A 140 19.02 3.11 -20.73
C PRO A 140 19.19 1.59 -20.81
N TRP A 141 18.43 0.83 -20.00
CA TRP A 141 18.43 -0.63 -20.05
C TRP A 141 17.86 -1.17 -21.37
N GLY A 142 16.78 -0.56 -21.89
CA GLY A 142 16.17 -0.89 -23.17
C GLY A 142 17.12 -0.62 -24.35
N VAL A 143 17.87 0.49 -24.32
CA VAL A 143 18.88 0.81 -25.33
C VAL A 143 20.02 -0.21 -25.33
N LEU A 144 20.52 -0.56 -24.14
CA LEU A 144 21.60 -1.55 -23.98
C LEU A 144 21.16 -2.93 -24.48
N THR A 145 20.01 -3.42 -24.02
CA THR A 145 19.51 -4.76 -24.41
C THR A 145 19.18 -4.84 -25.90
N PHE A 146 18.62 -3.79 -26.49
CA PHE A 146 18.38 -3.71 -27.93
C PHE A 146 19.68 -3.77 -28.73
N GLY A 147 20.66 -2.93 -28.39
CA GLY A 147 21.94 -2.88 -29.10
C GLY A 147 22.69 -4.20 -29.06
N VAL A 148 22.75 -4.85 -27.90
CA VAL A 148 23.39 -6.15 -27.73
C VAL A 148 22.65 -7.25 -28.49
N THR A 149 21.32 -7.27 -28.44
CA THR A 149 20.51 -8.26 -29.17
C THR A 149 20.68 -8.11 -30.67
N LEU A 150 20.65 -6.87 -31.18
CA LEU A 150 20.86 -6.57 -32.59
C LEU A 150 22.26 -6.99 -33.05
N ALA A 151 23.31 -6.63 -32.29
CA ALA A 151 24.68 -7.04 -32.60
C ALA A 151 24.86 -8.56 -32.57
N ALA A 152 24.26 -9.25 -31.60
CA ALA A 152 24.31 -10.71 -31.51
C ALA A 152 23.60 -11.39 -32.69
N LEU A 153 22.57 -10.77 -33.25
CA LEU A 153 21.83 -11.28 -34.41
C LEU A 153 22.70 -11.33 -35.68
N PHE A 154 23.66 -10.40 -35.82
CA PHE A 154 24.56 -10.33 -36.97
C PHE A 154 25.94 -10.96 -36.73
N VAL A 155 26.51 -10.83 -35.52
CA VAL A 155 27.92 -11.17 -35.22
C VAL A 155 28.06 -12.45 -34.40
N ALA A 156 27.11 -12.74 -33.51
CA ALA A 156 27.23 -13.80 -32.51
C ALA A 156 26.05 -14.79 -32.59
N TRP A 157 25.69 -15.20 -33.82
CA TRP A 157 24.59 -16.14 -34.08
C TRP A 157 24.65 -17.40 -33.20
N PRO A 158 25.79 -18.10 -32.99
CA PRO A 158 25.82 -19.28 -32.14
C PRO A 158 25.48 -19.03 -30.66
N VAL A 159 25.68 -17.79 -30.18
CA VAL A 159 25.49 -17.41 -28.77
C VAL A 159 24.16 -16.68 -28.55
N LEU A 160 23.44 -16.32 -29.61
CA LEU A 160 22.20 -15.53 -29.57
C LEU A 160 21.16 -16.13 -28.62
N GLY A 161 20.98 -17.45 -28.63
CA GLY A 161 20.04 -18.15 -27.74
C GLY A 161 20.41 -18.04 -26.25
N HIS A 162 21.70 -18.06 -25.90
CA HIS A 162 22.16 -17.90 -24.53
C HIS A 162 22.08 -16.43 -24.08
N LEU A 163 22.45 -15.50 -24.97
CA LEU A 163 22.39 -14.06 -24.74
C LEU A 163 20.94 -13.57 -24.54
N ALA A 164 20.01 -14.01 -25.39
CA ALA A 164 18.59 -13.67 -25.26
C ALA A 164 18.00 -14.15 -23.93
N ARG A 165 18.30 -15.39 -23.53
CA ARG A 165 17.87 -15.96 -22.24
C ARG A 165 18.48 -15.22 -21.05
N ALA A 166 19.78 -14.92 -21.10
CA ALA A 166 20.48 -14.18 -20.05
C ALA A 166 19.89 -12.77 -19.88
N MET A 167 19.65 -12.04 -20.98
CA MET A 167 19.04 -10.71 -20.94
C MET A 167 17.59 -10.74 -20.46
N ALA A 168 16.78 -11.70 -20.93
CA ALA A 168 15.42 -11.90 -20.42
C ALA A 168 15.42 -12.27 -18.94
N SER A 169 16.42 -13.02 -18.44
CA SER A 169 16.56 -13.31 -17.01
C SER A 169 16.94 -12.08 -16.19
N ALA A 170 17.82 -11.22 -16.71
CA ALA A 170 18.21 -9.97 -16.08
C ALA A 170 17.06 -8.96 -16.03
N ASP A 171 16.28 -8.84 -17.11
CA ASP A 171 15.06 -8.03 -17.16
C ASP A 171 14.03 -8.52 -16.13
N ARG A 172 13.86 -9.84 -15.99
CA ARG A 172 13.02 -10.44 -14.93
C ARG A 172 13.58 -10.22 -13.52
N ALA A 173 14.89 -10.22 -13.34
CA ALA A 173 15.53 -9.98 -12.04
C ALA A 173 15.43 -8.51 -11.64
N MET A 174 15.55 -7.58 -12.60
CA MET A 174 15.36 -6.15 -12.38
C MET A 174 13.88 -5.84 -12.09
N ALA A 175 12.95 -6.44 -12.84
CA ALA A 175 11.52 -6.33 -12.57
C ALA A 175 11.17 -6.90 -11.18
N ARG A 176 11.76 -8.04 -10.77
CA ARG A 176 11.59 -8.56 -9.42
C ARG A 176 12.27 -7.67 -8.36
N GLY A 177 13.50 -7.23 -8.55
CA GLY A 177 14.20 -6.39 -7.57
C GLY A 177 13.53 -5.04 -7.33
N LEU A 178 13.08 -4.36 -8.40
CA LEU A 178 12.43 -3.05 -8.30
C LEU A 178 10.91 -3.12 -8.08
N LEU A 179 10.24 -4.22 -8.45
CA LEU A 179 8.77 -4.32 -8.41
C LEU A 179 8.22 -5.47 -7.53
N SER A 180 9.05 -6.35 -6.96
CA SER A 180 8.66 -7.40 -5.99
C SER A 180 8.57 -6.82 -4.55
N PRO A 181 7.98 -7.54 -3.58
CA PRO A 181 6.76 -7.12 -2.92
C PRO A 181 7.13 -6.46 -1.59
N SER A 182 7.25 -5.13 -1.59
CA SER A 182 7.11 -4.33 -0.36
C SER A 182 5.72 -4.48 0.26
N ASP A 183 4.79 -5.14 -0.44
CA ASP A 183 3.40 -5.38 -0.06
C ASP A 183 3.23 -6.15 1.26
N GLU A 184 4.17 -6.97 1.73
CA GLU A 184 3.99 -7.61 3.04
C GLU A 184 4.33 -6.65 4.19
N LEU A 185 5.37 -5.83 4.03
CA LEU A 185 5.69 -4.78 4.98
C LEU A 185 4.66 -3.64 4.90
N GLU A 186 4.20 -3.28 3.70
CA GLU A 186 3.13 -2.30 3.47
C GLU A 186 1.76 -2.84 3.89
N ARG A 187 1.46 -4.15 3.75
CA ARG A 187 0.25 -4.76 4.33
C ARG A 187 0.30 -4.71 5.84
N ARG A 188 1.43 -5.09 6.46
CA ARG A 188 1.59 -5.00 7.92
C ARG A 188 1.50 -3.56 8.41
N VAL A 189 2.07 -2.60 7.70
CA VAL A 189 1.94 -1.16 8.01
C VAL A 189 0.51 -0.68 7.80
N ALA A 190 -0.18 -1.08 6.73
CA ALA A 190 -1.56 -0.71 6.47
C ALA A 190 -2.54 -1.35 7.47
N GLU A 191 -2.28 -2.58 7.90
CA GLU A 191 -3.03 -3.30 8.94
C GLU A 191 -2.81 -2.60 10.30
N LEU A 192 -1.58 -2.22 10.63
CA LEU A 192 -1.26 -1.43 11.83
C LEU A 192 -1.84 0.00 11.79
N GLU A 193 -1.85 0.66 10.64
CA GLU A 193 -2.47 1.98 10.45
C GLU A 193 -4.00 1.89 10.50
N GLN A 194 -4.59 0.81 9.98
CA GLN A 194 -6.03 0.54 10.06
C GLN A 194 -6.47 0.29 11.50
N ASP A 195 -5.72 -0.52 12.26
CA ASP A 195 -5.99 -0.78 13.67
C ASP A 195 -5.82 0.50 14.51
N ARG A 196 -4.79 1.30 14.24
CA ARG A 196 -4.58 2.58 14.93
C ARG A 196 -5.67 3.60 14.59
N GLY A 197 -6.16 3.61 13.35
CA GLY A 197 -7.29 4.44 12.93
C GLY A 197 -8.57 4.09 13.68
N ILE A 198 -8.87 2.79 13.82
CA ILE A 198 -10.05 2.31 14.56
C ILE A 198 -9.96 2.70 16.04
N VAL A 199 -8.79 2.55 16.68
CA VAL A 199 -8.61 2.91 18.09
C VAL A 199 -8.73 4.43 18.32
N VAL A 200 -8.13 5.25 17.44
CA VAL A 200 -8.22 6.72 17.55
C VAL A 200 -9.63 7.23 17.27
N ASP A 201 -10.31 6.69 16.27
CA ASP A 201 -11.69 7.07 15.95
C ASP A 201 -12.67 6.66 17.05
N THR A 202 -12.46 5.48 17.67
CA THR A 202 -13.24 5.01 18.82
C THR A 202 -13.00 5.91 20.04
N ALA A 203 -11.75 6.21 20.37
CA ALA A 203 -11.42 7.13 21.47
C ALA A 203 -11.99 8.53 21.25
N ALA A 204 -11.96 9.06 20.01
CA ALA A 204 -12.56 10.34 19.68
C ALA A 204 -14.10 10.33 19.76
N ALA A 205 -14.74 9.18 19.46
CA ALA A 205 -16.18 9.01 19.63
C ALA A 205 -16.58 8.96 21.11
N ASP A 206 -15.81 8.25 21.94
CA ASP A 206 -16.02 8.18 23.38
C ASP A 206 -15.82 9.55 24.05
N LEU A 207 -14.81 10.31 23.64
CA LEU A 207 -14.56 11.65 24.18
C LEU A 207 -15.72 12.62 23.87
N ARG A 208 -16.27 12.57 22.64
CA ARG A 208 -17.47 13.34 22.27
C ARG A 208 -18.71 12.91 23.04
N ARG A 209 -18.80 11.62 23.43
CA ARG A 209 -19.91 11.10 24.24
C ARG A 209 -19.81 11.62 25.67
N ILE A 210 -18.63 11.54 26.28
CA ILE A 210 -18.35 12.08 27.61
C ILE A 210 -18.59 13.59 27.65
N GLU A 211 -18.16 14.33 26.64
CA GLU A 211 -18.42 15.77 26.52
C GLU A 211 -19.91 16.08 26.52
N ARG A 212 -20.70 15.35 25.70
CA ARG A 212 -22.15 15.55 25.63
C ARG A 212 -22.84 15.18 26.94
N ASP A 213 -22.49 14.04 27.53
CA ASP A 213 -23.07 13.59 28.80
C ASP A 213 -22.74 14.57 29.95
N LEU A 214 -21.53 15.14 29.94
CA LEU A 214 -21.12 16.16 30.90
C LEU A 214 -21.87 17.47 30.67
N HIS A 215 -21.99 17.91 29.42
CA HIS A 215 -22.69 19.15 29.07
C HIS A 215 -24.18 19.06 29.45
N ASP A 216 -24.87 17.98 29.07
CA ASP A 216 -26.29 17.80 29.36
C ASP A 216 -26.53 17.59 30.87
N GLY A 217 -25.64 16.83 31.54
CA GLY A 217 -25.69 16.64 32.98
C GLY A 217 -25.39 17.89 33.80
N ALA A 218 -24.55 18.79 33.29
CA ALA A 218 -24.28 20.09 33.91
C ALA A 218 -25.46 21.06 33.71
N GLN A 219 -26.03 21.09 32.50
CA GLN A 219 -27.20 21.93 32.20
C GLN A 219 -28.40 21.57 33.08
N ALA A 220 -28.75 20.28 33.19
CA ALA A 220 -29.86 19.84 34.03
C ALA A 220 -29.70 20.26 35.50
N ARG A 221 -28.48 20.15 36.05
CA ARG A 221 -28.17 20.55 37.42
C ARG A 221 -28.18 22.05 37.65
N LEU A 222 -27.63 22.84 36.72
CA LEU A 222 -27.67 24.31 36.82
C LEU A 222 -29.09 24.86 36.78
N VAL A 223 -29.96 24.26 35.95
CA VAL A 223 -31.39 24.62 35.90
C VAL A 223 -32.08 24.29 37.22
N ALA A 224 -31.87 23.09 37.77
CA ALA A 224 -32.44 22.71 39.07
C ALA A 224 -31.98 23.63 40.20
N LEU A 225 -30.69 24.00 40.23
CA LEU A 225 -30.12 24.92 41.19
C LEU A 225 -30.73 26.32 41.09
N ALA A 226 -30.86 26.85 39.86
CA ALA A 226 -31.45 28.15 39.62
C ALA A 226 -32.93 28.20 40.05
N MET A 227 -33.68 27.12 39.83
CA MET A 227 -35.07 27.00 40.29
C MET A 227 -35.16 26.94 41.83
N GLY A 228 -34.30 26.15 42.49
CA GLY A 228 -34.26 26.07 43.95
C GLY A 228 -33.91 27.40 44.62
N LEU A 229 -32.91 28.11 44.08
CA LEU A 229 -32.56 29.46 44.53
C LEU A 229 -33.67 30.49 44.25
N GLY A 230 -34.40 30.35 43.14
CA GLY A 230 -35.56 31.19 42.83
C GLY A 230 -36.68 31.05 43.87
N LEU A 231 -37.01 29.81 44.24
CA LEU A 231 -37.99 29.49 45.28
C LEU A 231 -37.55 29.98 46.67
N ALA A 232 -36.26 29.82 47.00
CA ALA A 232 -35.71 30.32 48.25
C ALA A 232 -35.80 31.85 48.36
N LYS A 233 -35.56 32.56 47.24
CA LYS A 233 -35.67 34.02 47.17
C LYS A 233 -37.12 34.51 47.37
N GLU A 234 -38.10 33.78 46.85
CA GLU A 234 -39.51 34.10 47.02
C GLU A 234 -39.97 33.91 48.47
N LYS A 235 -39.49 32.86 49.15
CA LYS A 235 -39.85 32.53 50.54
C LYS A 235 -39.11 33.31 51.61
N VAL A 236 -38.07 34.08 51.27
CA VAL A 236 -37.20 34.77 52.24
C VAL A 236 -37.96 35.71 53.20
N LEU A 237 -39.09 36.28 52.76
CA LEU A 237 -39.90 37.20 53.56
C LEU A 237 -41.03 36.49 54.35
N GLU A 238 -41.48 35.33 53.89
CA GLU A 238 -42.61 34.59 54.47
C GLU A 238 -42.16 33.51 55.45
N ASP A 239 -41.10 32.77 55.10
CA ASP A 239 -40.54 31.67 55.89
C ASP A 239 -39.00 31.68 55.77
N PRO A 240 -38.31 32.45 56.63
CA PRO A 240 -36.86 32.59 56.59
C PRO A 240 -36.12 31.28 56.87
N GLU A 241 -36.67 30.41 57.73
CA GLU A 241 -36.06 29.11 58.06
C GLU A 241 -36.12 28.14 56.87
N ALA A 242 -37.26 28.06 56.18
CA ALA A 242 -37.36 27.25 54.97
C ALA A 242 -36.49 27.78 53.83
N ALA A 243 -36.40 29.12 53.67
CA ALA A 243 -35.52 29.73 52.68
C ALA A 243 -34.04 29.45 52.96
N ALA A 244 -33.60 29.53 54.22
CA ALA A 244 -32.24 29.19 54.63
C ALA A 244 -31.91 27.72 54.31
N LYS A 245 -32.84 26.80 54.60
CA LYS A 245 -32.67 25.37 54.29
C LYS A 245 -32.54 25.08 52.79
N MET A 246 -33.32 25.74 51.95
CA MET A 246 -33.22 25.59 50.48
C MET A 246 -31.88 26.13 49.93
N VAL A 247 -31.36 27.20 50.52
CA VAL A 247 -30.03 27.73 50.17
C VAL A 247 -28.94 26.76 50.57
N ASP A 248 -29.02 26.15 51.74
CA ASP A 248 -28.06 25.14 52.21
C ASP A 248 -28.07 23.88 51.32
N GLU A 249 -29.25 23.41 50.91
CA GLU A 249 -29.40 22.28 49.97
C GLU A 249 -28.77 22.60 48.61
N ALA A 250 -29.04 23.79 48.05
CA ALA A 250 -28.40 24.25 46.81
C ALA A 250 -26.88 24.34 46.95
N HIS A 251 -26.37 24.85 48.07
CA HIS A 251 -24.94 24.93 48.34
C HIS A 251 -24.28 23.54 48.42
N GLY A 252 -24.99 22.57 49.01
CA GLY A 252 -24.57 21.16 49.06
C GLY A 252 -24.45 20.53 47.67
N GLU A 253 -25.46 20.73 46.83
CA GLU A 253 -25.49 20.25 45.43
C GLU A 253 -24.33 20.81 44.59
N VAL A 254 -24.00 22.10 44.72
CA VAL A 254 -22.85 22.71 44.03
C VAL A 254 -21.53 22.09 44.47
N LYS A 255 -21.38 21.82 45.76
CA LYS A 255 -20.16 21.23 46.31
C LYS A 255 -19.96 19.80 45.81
N LEU A 256 -21.03 19.02 45.72
CA LEU A 256 -21.05 17.68 45.13
C LEU A 256 -20.68 17.71 43.64
N ALA A 257 -21.29 18.60 42.87
CA ALA A 257 -21.00 18.74 41.44
C ALA A 257 -19.55 19.15 41.16
N LEU A 258 -18.97 20.05 41.95
CA LEU A 258 -17.55 20.42 41.86
C LEU A 258 -16.62 19.26 42.22
N GLN A 259 -17.02 18.40 43.16
CA GLN A 259 -16.28 17.19 43.51
C GLN A 259 -16.25 16.21 42.32
N GLU A 260 -17.42 15.94 41.71
CA GLU A 260 -17.57 15.06 40.54
C GLU A 260 -16.76 15.56 39.33
N LEU A 261 -16.83 16.86 39.02
CA LEU A 261 -16.04 17.47 37.95
C LEU A 261 -14.53 17.33 38.19
N ARG A 262 -14.10 17.49 39.44
CA ARG A 262 -12.69 17.40 39.82
C ARG A 262 -12.17 15.96 39.81
N ASP A 263 -13.01 14.99 40.10
CA ASP A 263 -12.69 13.56 39.98
C ASP A 263 -12.67 13.13 38.51
N LEU A 264 -13.60 13.62 37.67
CA LEU A 264 -13.61 13.41 36.22
C LEU A 264 -12.35 14.02 35.56
N ALA A 265 -11.99 15.26 35.90
CA ALA A 265 -10.79 15.92 35.40
C ALA A 265 -9.49 15.19 35.78
N ARG A 266 -9.45 14.52 36.94
CA ARG A 266 -8.34 13.66 37.37
C ARG A 266 -8.33 12.29 36.67
N GLY A 267 -9.50 11.81 36.22
CA GLY A 267 -9.66 10.54 35.50
C GLY A 267 -9.32 10.61 34.01
N ILE A 268 -9.61 11.73 33.34
CA ILE A 268 -9.39 11.93 31.89
C ILE A 268 -8.06 12.68 31.63
N HIS A 269 -6.95 12.29 32.26
CA HIS A 269 -5.65 12.92 31.98
C HIS A 269 -4.72 12.07 31.09
N PRO A 270 -5.00 11.91 29.78
CA PRO A 270 -3.97 11.55 28.80
C PRO A 270 -2.96 12.69 28.56
N ALA A 271 -3.19 13.90 29.09
CA ALA A 271 -2.36 15.06 28.86
C ALA A 271 -0.93 14.96 29.43
N VAL A 272 -0.67 14.03 30.36
CA VAL A 272 0.72 13.73 30.79
C VAL A 272 1.56 13.24 29.61
N LEU A 273 0.95 12.52 28.66
CA LEU A 273 1.61 12.08 27.43
C LEU A 273 1.99 13.27 26.53
N THR A 274 1.19 14.33 26.52
CA THR A 274 1.36 15.51 25.65
C THR A 274 2.35 16.52 26.22
N ASP A 275 2.34 16.76 27.54
CA ASP A 275 3.16 17.79 28.18
C ASP A 275 4.48 17.26 28.79
N ARG A 276 4.55 15.97 29.16
CA ARG A 276 5.71 15.40 29.88
C ARG A 276 6.28 14.11 29.27
N GLY A 277 5.71 13.66 28.16
CA GLY A 277 6.19 12.48 27.43
C GLY A 277 5.80 11.13 28.06
N LEU A 278 6.18 10.06 27.35
CA LEU A 278 5.80 8.67 27.65
C LEU A 278 6.26 8.20 29.05
N ASP A 279 7.41 8.69 29.51
CA ASP A 279 8.04 8.31 30.78
C ASP A 279 7.24 8.75 32.01
N ALA A 280 6.75 9.99 31.99
CA ALA A 280 5.89 10.53 33.05
C ALA A 280 4.52 9.84 33.10
N ALA A 281 3.99 9.43 31.93
CA ALA A 281 2.73 8.72 31.85
C ALA A 281 2.84 7.29 32.39
N LEU A 282 3.92 6.57 32.06
CA LEU A 282 4.19 5.23 32.59
C LEU A 282 4.41 5.25 34.09
N SER A 283 5.15 6.23 34.62
CA SER A 283 5.36 6.40 36.07
C SER A 283 4.05 6.68 36.84
N SER A 284 3.12 7.45 36.26
CA SER A 284 1.83 7.74 36.90
C SER A 284 0.88 6.53 36.91
N VAL A 285 0.95 5.66 35.90
CA VAL A 285 0.17 4.42 35.85
C VAL A 285 0.80 3.36 36.76
N ALA A 286 2.13 3.22 36.75
CA ALA A 286 2.86 2.31 37.62
C ALA A 286 2.62 2.62 39.11
N GLY A 287 2.55 3.90 39.50
CA GLY A 287 2.22 4.31 40.87
C GLY A 287 0.79 3.97 41.32
N ARG A 288 -0.10 3.58 40.40
CA ARG A 288 -1.47 3.13 40.69
C ARG A 288 -1.64 1.62 40.54
N CYS A 289 -0.64 0.91 40.03
CA CYS A 289 -0.65 -0.54 39.96
C CYS A 289 -0.35 -1.11 41.36
N THR A 290 -1.31 -1.81 41.93
CA THR A 290 -1.19 -2.52 43.22
C THR A 290 -0.39 -3.82 43.13
N VAL A 291 0.17 -4.13 41.96
CA VAL A 291 1.02 -5.30 41.74
C VAL A 291 2.47 -4.86 41.89
N PRO A 292 3.25 -5.45 42.82
CA PRO A 292 4.65 -5.09 43.00
C PRO A 292 5.44 -5.43 41.73
N VAL A 293 6.06 -4.41 41.14
CA VAL A 293 6.98 -4.56 40.00
C VAL A 293 8.39 -4.61 40.58
N ALA A 294 9.05 -5.75 40.41
CA ALA A 294 10.46 -5.96 40.76
C ALA A 294 11.38 -5.44 39.65
#